data_AF-A0A7Z9KXC1-F1
#
_entry.id   AF-A0A7Z9KXC1-F1
#
_cell.length_a   1.000
_cell.length_b   1.000
_cell.length_c   1.000
_cell.angle_alpha   90.00
_cell.angle_beta   90.00
_cell.angle_gamma   90.00
#
_symmetry.space_group_name_H-M   'P 1'
#
loop_
_entity.id
_entity.type
_entity.pdbx_description
1 polymer ?
#
loop_
_entity_poly.entity_id
_entity_poly.type
_entity_poly.pdbx_seq_one_letter_code
_entity_poly.pdbx_strand_id
1 'polypeptide(L)'
;MNFRCIHPTLEKIDEVRYDALILTTFADERPLQGMPGLVDWRLNGYLSRLILNGQLTGEWGEQVLVPQNGRLPFNKLIIFGLGERGKYGSTRFKEITNRILRTLTRMQCWSFATVLPGSQTLKLVPRQLVDLWLGELQKVFISQRYHNLDYDIAFLSPSDTQDEIGDQLQSFTRQLTPRR
;
A
#
# COMPACT_ATOMS: atom_id res chain seq x y z
N MET A 1 -14.94 4.60 -7.98
CA MET A 1 -13.54 4.20 -7.68
C MET A 1 -12.63 4.83 -8.72
N ASN A 2 -11.56 5.47 -8.27
CA ASN A 2 -10.51 6.05 -9.08
C ASN A 2 -9.19 5.37 -8.73
N PHE A 3 -8.39 5.07 -9.75
CA PHE A 3 -7.06 4.52 -9.56
C PHE A 3 -6.03 5.35 -10.34
N ARG A 4 -4.87 5.54 -9.73
CA ARG A 4 -3.73 6.26 -10.34
C ARG A 4 -2.45 5.47 -10.12
N CYS A 5 -1.54 5.57 -11.07
CA CYS A 5 -0.15 5.11 -10.91
C CYS A 5 0.73 6.34 -10.72
N ILE A 6 1.62 6.31 -9.74
CA ILE A 6 2.55 7.40 -9.43
C ILE A 6 3.94 6.80 -9.30
N HIS A 7 4.94 7.47 -9.87
CA HIS A 7 6.32 7.02 -9.74
C HIS A 7 6.79 7.14 -8.27
N PRO A 8 7.49 6.14 -7.70
CA PRO A 8 7.82 6.10 -6.27
C PRO A 8 9.01 6.98 -5.92
N THR A 9 8.92 8.30 -6.17
CA THR A 9 9.92 9.30 -5.80
C THR A 9 9.37 10.31 -4.81
N LEU A 10 10.25 10.92 -4.00
CA LEU A 10 9.86 11.94 -3.03
C LEU A 10 9.17 13.14 -3.68
N GLU A 11 9.67 13.59 -4.83
CA GLU A 11 9.06 14.67 -5.62
C GLU A 11 7.60 14.35 -5.98
N LYS A 12 7.35 13.15 -6.53
CA LYS A 12 6.03 12.76 -6.99
C LYS A 12 5.05 12.52 -5.85
N ILE A 13 5.50 11.98 -4.72
CA ILE A 13 4.62 11.85 -3.55
C ILE A 13 4.32 13.22 -2.92
N ASP A 14 5.23 14.20 -3.00
CA ASP A 14 5.03 15.54 -2.44
C ASP A 14 3.99 16.35 -3.25
N GLU A 15 3.82 16.04 -4.53
CA GLU A 15 2.83 16.65 -5.44
C GLU A 15 1.40 16.14 -5.21
N VAL A 16 1.21 14.97 -4.60
CA VAL A 16 -0.11 14.35 -4.46
C VAL A 16 -0.70 14.51 -3.07
N ARG A 17 -2.03 14.60 -3.01
CA ARG A 17 -2.78 14.64 -1.76
C ARG A 17 -3.69 13.43 -1.67
N TYR A 18 -3.39 12.57 -0.71
CA TYR A 18 -4.21 11.45 -0.29
C TYR A 18 -4.30 11.47 1.24
N ASP A 19 -5.35 10.88 1.81
CA ASP A 19 -5.51 10.87 3.27
C ASP A 19 -4.47 10.00 3.97
N ALA A 20 -4.05 8.90 3.34
CA ALA A 20 -3.06 7.99 3.91
C ALA A 20 -1.98 7.57 2.92
N LEU A 21 -0.77 7.38 3.43
CA LEU A 21 0.30 6.63 2.80
C LEU A 21 0.48 5.29 3.52
N ILE A 22 0.39 4.20 2.77
CA ILE A 22 0.54 2.83 3.25
C ILE A 22 1.87 2.27 2.79
N LEU A 23 2.67 1.86 3.75
CA LEU A 23 3.97 1.23 3.52
C LEU A 23 4.00 -0.14 4.20
N THR A 24 4.97 -0.94 3.79
CA THR A 24 5.19 -2.28 4.31
C THR A 24 6.66 -2.53 4.54
N THR A 25 7.03 -3.27 5.58
CA THR A 25 8.42 -3.65 5.85
C THR A 25 8.50 -5.09 6.32
N PHE A 26 9.59 -5.77 5.96
CA PHE A 26 9.90 -7.09 6.51
C PHE A 26 10.61 -6.98 7.87
N ALA A 27 10.52 -8.04 8.66
CA ALA A 27 11.18 -8.15 9.96
C ALA A 27 12.71 -8.16 9.81
N ASP A 28 13.20 -8.83 8.78
CA ASP A 28 14.61 -9.01 8.43
C ASP A 28 15.14 -7.96 7.43
N GLU A 29 14.37 -6.90 7.15
CA GLU A 29 14.79 -5.83 6.24
C GLU A 29 15.54 -4.71 6.96
N ARG A 30 16.87 -4.72 6.91
CA ARG A 30 17.68 -3.61 7.43
C ARG A 30 18.86 -3.33 6.49
N PRO A 31 19.10 -2.08 6.06
CA PRO A 31 18.25 -0.89 6.26
C PRO A 31 16.94 -0.96 5.44
N LEU A 32 15.98 -0.07 5.74
CA LEU A 32 14.75 0.09 4.97
C LEU A 32 15.05 0.40 3.50
N GLN A 33 14.40 -0.29 2.58
CA GLN A 33 14.58 -0.12 1.13
C GLN A 33 13.34 0.48 0.48
N GLY A 34 13.48 0.92 -0.78
CA GLY A 34 12.38 1.43 -1.59
C GLY A 34 11.64 2.62 -0.95
N MET A 35 10.32 2.63 -1.06
CA MET A 35 9.49 3.71 -0.53
C MET A 35 9.62 3.89 1.00
N PRO A 36 9.62 2.82 1.84
CA PRO A 36 9.97 2.95 3.26
C PRO A 36 11.30 3.66 3.52
N GLY A 37 12.37 3.34 2.76
CA GLY A 37 13.67 3.98 2.91
C GLY A 37 13.65 5.46 2.53
N LEU A 38 12.99 5.81 1.42
CA LEU A 38 12.81 7.21 0.99
C LEU A 38 12.02 8.03 2.02
N VAL A 39 10.94 7.47 2.57
CA VAL A 39 10.15 8.11 3.62
C VAL A 39 10.98 8.27 4.90
N ASP A 40 11.76 7.26 5.28
CA ASP A 40 12.63 7.38 6.44
C ASP A 40 13.66 8.51 6.28
N TRP A 41 14.28 8.62 5.10
CA TRP A 41 15.16 9.74 4.77
C TRP A 41 14.42 11.09 4.91
N ARG A 42 13.22 11.21 4.34
CA ARG A 42 12.38 12.42 4.43
C ARG A 42 12.01 12.77 5.87
N LEU A 43 11.88 11.77 6.73
CA LEU A 43 11.59 11.94 8.15
C LEU A 43 12.85 12.02 9.03
N ASN A 44 14.04 12.19 8.42
CA ASN A 44 15.33 12.27 9.10
C ASN A 44 15.61 11.05 10.00
N GLY A 45 15.40 9.84 9.48
CA GLY A 45 15.67 8.58 10.17
C GLY A 45 14.66 8.22 11.26
N TYR A 46 13.45 8.78 11.21
CA TYR A 46 12.44 8.55 12.26
C TYR A 46 11.95 7.10 12.28
N LEU A 47 11.70 6.48 11.13
CA LEU A 47 11.30 5.08 11.06
C LEU A 47 12.45 4.18 11.53
N SER A 48 13.69 4.52 11.17
CA SER A 48 14.88 3.83 11.68
C SER A 48 14.98 3.92 13.21
N ARG A 49 14.66 5.06 13.83
CA ARG A 49 14.60 5.17 15.30
C ARG A 49 13.48 4.31 15.91
N LEU A 50 12.30 4.27 15.30
CA LEU A 50 11.22 3.38 15.75
C LEU A 50 11.66 1.91 15.69
N ILE A 51 12.39 1.52 14.65
CA ILE A 51 12.97 0.20 14.50
C ILE A 51 13.97 -0.10 15.62
N LEU A 52 14.95 0.78 15.84
CA LEU A 52 15.98 0.59 16.86
C LEU A 52 15.40 0.52 18.28
N ASN A 53 14.28 1.19 18.53
CA ASN A 53 13.56 1.16 19.79
C ASN A 53 12.56 -0.01 19.91
N GLY A 54 12.46 -0.89 18.91
CA GLY A 54 11.52 -2.02 18.91
C GLY A 54 10.04 -1.62 18.75
N GLN A 55 9.76 -0.40 18.30
CA GLN A 55 8.41 0.13 18.08
C GLN A 55 7.87 -0.12 16.66
N LEU A 56 8.77 -0.47 15.74
CA LEU A 56 8.47 -0.93 14.39
C LEU A 56 9.36 -2.14 14.10
N THR A 57 8.80 -3.34 14.14
CA THR A 57 9.58 -4.58 14.05
C THR A 57 9.59 -5.16 12.65
N GLY A 58 8.49 -4.99 11.90
CA GLY A 58 8.23 -5.67 10.64
C GLY A 58 7.61 -7.06 10.81
N GLU A 59 7.26 -7.46 12.03
CA GLU A 59 6.66 -8.76 12.34
C GLU A 59 5.30 -8.96 11.68
N TRP A 60 4.96 -10.23 11.44
CA TRP A 60 3.70 -10.55 10.77
C TRP A 60 2.49 -10.10 11.59
N GLY A 61 1.60 -9.32 10.97
CA GLY A 61 0.38 -8.81 11.60
C GLY A 61 0.56 -7.49 12.34
N GLU A 62 1.79 -6.96 12.42
CA GLU A 62 2.08 -5.63 12.96
C GLU A 62 1.42 -4.53 12.12
N GLN A 63 0.88 -3.52 12.80
CA GLN A 63 0.26 -2.34 12.20
C GLN A 63 0.65 -1.12 13.03
N VAL A 64 1.42 -0.22 12.45
CA VAL A 64 1.95 0.98 13.14
C VAL A 64 1.46 2.22 12.44
N LEU A 65 0.67 3.04 13.15
CA LEU A 65 0.37 4.40 12.73
C LEU A 65 1.52 5.31 13.17
N VAL A 66 2.21 5.91 12.20
CA VAL A 66 3.41 6.71 12.43
C VAL A 66 3.04 8.20 12.51
N PRO A 67 3.33 8.88 13.63
CA PRO A 67 3.21 10.34 13.71
C PRO A 67 4.23 11.00 12.76
N GLN A 68 3.76 11.83 11.83
CA GLN A 68 4.63 12.48 10.82
C GLN A 68 4.75 14.01 10.96
N ASN A 69 3.95 14.64 11.83
CA ASN A 69 3.99 16.08 12.18
C ASN A 69 4.01 17.05 10.97
N GLY A 70 3.22 16.77 9.94
CA GLY A 70 3.10 17.57 8.71
C GLY A 70 4.27 17.44 7.73
N ARG A 71 5.21 16.51 7.92
CA ARG A 71 6.39 16.37 7.04
C ARG A 71 6.10 15.72 5.69
N LEU A 72 4.95 15.08 5.56
CA LEU A 72 4.46 14.48 4.33
C LEU A 72 3.08 15.06 4.00
N PRO A 73 2.65 15.10 2.73
CA PRO A 73 1.34 15.63 2.33
C PRO A 73 0.17 14.69 2.64
N PHE A 74 0.37 13.68 3.49
CA PHE A 74 -0.65 12.69 3.89
C PHE A 74 -1.05 12.91 5.34
N ASN A 75 -2.34 12.78 5.65
CA ASN A 75 -2.83 12.90 7.04
C ASN A 75 -2.36 11.72 7.92
N LYS A 76 -2.21 10.54 7.33
CA LYS A 76 -1.82 9.30 8.03
C LYS A 76 -0.67 8.61 7.32
N LEU A 77 0.32 8.14 8.07
CA LEU A 77 1.35 7.21 7.59
C LEU A 77 1.19 5.89 8.34
N ILE A 78 0.93 4.79 7.64
CA ILE A 78 0.69 3.49 8.25
C ILE A 78 1.65 2.47 7.68
N ILE A 79 2.33 1.75 8.56
CA ILE A 79 3.29 0.71 8.19
C ILE A 79 2.76 -0.64 8.66
N PHE A 80 2.76 -1.61 7.75
CA PHE A 80 2.37 -2.99 8.03
C PHE A 80 3.57 -3.92 7.97
N GLY A 81 3.68 -4.82 8.95
CA GLY A 81 4.74 -5.82 8.99
C GLY A 81 4.42 -7.04 8.12
N LEU A 82 5.39 -7.45 7.31
CA LEU A 82 5.28 -8.60 6.39
C LEU A 82 5.83 -9.90 7.00
N GLY A 83 6.43 -9.83 8.19
CA GLY A 83 7.20 -10.90 8.82
C GLY A 83 8.53 -11.14 8.10
N GLU A 84 9.09 -12.33 8.27
CA GLU A 84 10.32 -12.75 7.57
C GLU A 84 10.10 -12.90 6.05
N ARG A 85 11.04 -12.39 5.24
CA ARG A 85 11.02 -12.52 3.77
C ARG A 85 10.89 -13.96 3.29
N GLY A 86 11.62 -14.89 3.92
CA GLY A 86 11.62 -16.31 3.55
C GLY A 86 10.26 -17.01 3.70
N LYS A 87 9.34 -16.44 4.48
CA LYS A 87 7.97 -16.94 4.69
C LYS A 87 6.94 -16.20 3.85
N TYR A 88 7.36 -15.23 3.04
CA TYR A 88 6.46 -14.38 2.25
C TYR A 88 6.18 -14.99 0.88
N GLY A 89 4.90 -15.07 0.55
CA GLY A 89 4.40 -15.68 -0.69
C GLY A 89 3.02 -15.14 -1.05
N SER A 90 2.41 -15.66 -2.10
CA SER A 90 1.11 -15.20 -2.60
C SER A 90 -0.02 -15.29 -1.56
N THR A 91 0.01 -16.28 -0.66
CA THR A 91 -0.94 -16.38 0.46
C THR A 91 -0.78 -15.20 1.43
N ARG A 92 0.44 -14.94 1.91
CA ARG A 92 0.71 -13.79 2.79
C ARG A 92 0.41 -12.46 2.11
N PHE A 93 0.67 -12.35 0.81
CA PHE A 93 0.31 -11.17 0.02
C PHE A 93 -1.20 -10.89 0.06
N LYS A 94 -2.04 -11.91 -0.15
CA LYS A 94 -3.50 -11.78 -0.06
C LYS A 94 -3.94 -11.40 1.35
N GLU A 95 -3.41 -12.09 2.37
CA GLU A 95 -3.76 -11.85 3.77
C GLU A 95 -3.41 -10.43 4.22
N ILE A 96 -2.22 -9.94 3.89
CA ILE A 96 -1.80 -8.59 4.26
C ILE A 96 -2.57 -7.53 3.48
N THR A 97 -2.86 -7.76 2.20
CA THR A 97 -3.69 -6.85 1.40
C THR A 97 -5.10 -6.75 1.99
N ASN A 98 -5.71 -7.89 2.34
CA ASN A 98 -7.01 -7.92 3.00
C ASN A 98 -6.99 -7.13 4.32
N ARG A 99 -5.93 -7.32 5.12
CA ARG A 99 -5.74 -6.62 6.38
C ARG A 99 -5.60 -5.11 6.19
N ILE A 100 -4.78 -4.65 5.24
CA ILE A 100 -4.61 -3.24 4.89
C ILE A 100 -5.98 -2.64 4.56
N LEU A 101 -6.70 -3.24 3.61
CA LEU A 101 -7.98 -2.75 3.13
C LEU A 101 -9.02 -2.69 4.26
N ARG A 102 -9.17 -3.75 5.06
CA ARG A 102 -10.09 -3.75 6.21
C ARG A 102 -9.73 -2.70 7.25
N THR A 103 -8.43 -2.48 7.48
CA THR A 103 -7.97 -1.46 8.44
C THR A 103 -8.35 -0.08 7.94
N LEU A 104 -8.12 0.21 6.66
CA LEU A 104 -8.50 1.48 6.03
C LEU A 104 -10.01 1.71 6.04
N THR A 105 -10.79 0.68 5.73
CA THR A 105 -12.25 0.73 5.85
C THR A 105 -12.70 1.07 7.27
N ARG A 106 -12.13 0.42 8.29
CA ARG A 106 -12.47 0.70 9.70
C ARG A 106 -12.08 2.11 10.14
N MET A 107 -11.04 2.67 9.55
CA MET A 107 -10.61 4.07 9.77
C MET A 107 -11.36 5.06 8.87
N GLN A 108 -12.32 4.61 8.05
CA GLN A 108 -13.04 5.42 7.06
C GLN A 108 -12.08 6.18 6.12
N CYS A 109 -10.98 5.53 5.74
CA CYS A 109 -9.95 6.08 4.87
C CYS A 109 -10.11 5.50 3.46
N TRP A 110 -10.67 6.29 2.55
CA TRP A 110 -10.99 5.85 1.18
C TRP A 110 -10.03 6.40 0.14
N SER A 111 -9.26 7.44 0.49
CA SER A 111 -8.22 8.05 -0.33
C SER A 111 -6.83 7.67 0.22
N PHE A 112 -6.07 6.83 -0.49
CA PHE A 112 -4.74 6.44 -0.04
C PHE A 112 -3.76 6.10 -1.17
N ALA A 113 -2.48 6.30 -0.91
CA ALA A 113 -1.37 5.82 -1.73
C ALA A 113 -0.72 4.58 -1.10
N THR A 114 -0.33 3.60 -1.91
CA THR A 114 0.30 2.36 -1.44
C THR A 114 1.32 1.84 -2.44
N VAL A 115 2.35 1.17 -1.95
CA VAL A 115 3.15 0.23 -2.76
C VAL A 115 2.43 -1.13 -2.77
N LEU A 116 2.63 -1.95 -3.79
CA LEU A 116 2.21 -3.36 -3.74
C LEU A 116 2.97 -4.10 -2.62
N PRO A 117 2.29 -4.65 -1.60
CA PRO A 117 2.94 -5.19 -0.40
C PRO A 117 4.01 -6.25 -0.70
N GLY A 118 5.28 -5.93 -0.43
CA GLY A 118 6.41 -6.85 -0.61
C GLY A 118 6.55 -7.41 -2.04
N SER A 119 6.10 -6.67 -3.06
CA SER A 119 6.13 -7.10 -4.46
C SER A 119 7.50 -7.55 -4.94
N GLN A 120 8.56 -6.88 -4.46
CA GLN A 120 9.96 -7.18 -4.79
C GLN A 120 10.42 -8.60 -4.39
N THR A 121 9.73 -9.24 -3.43
CA THR A 121 10.08 -10.58 -2.94
C THR A 121 9.33 -11.68 -3.72
N LEU A 122 8.27 -11.33 -4.45
CA LEU A 122 7.41 -12.27 -5.14
C LEU A 122 7.91 -12.49 -6.57
N LYS A 123 8.01 -13.75 -6.99
CA LYS A 123 8.29 -14.13 -8.39
C LYS A 123 7.03 -14.05 -9.25
N LEU A 124 6.34 -12.92 -9.21
CA LEU A 124 5.11 -12.66 -9.95
C LEU A 124 5.31 -11.42 -10.82
N VAL A 125 4.73 -11.44 -12.01
CA VAL A 125 4.73 -10.24 -12.86
C VAL A 125 3.79 -9.18 -12.27
N PRO A 126 4.00 -7.87 -12.54
CA PRO A 126 3.19 -6.79 -12.00
C PRO A 126 1.68 -7.03 -12.18
N ARG A 127 1.28 -7.54 -13.34
CA ARG A 127 -0.11 -7.89 -13.63
C ARG A 127 -0.71 -8.86 -12.63
N GLN A 128 0.00 -9.96 -12.33
CA GLN A 128 -0.49 -10.95 -11.39
C GLN A 128 -0.64 -10.38 -9.98
N LEU A 129 0.27 -9.50 -9.56
CA LEU A 129 0.19 -8.86 -8.24
C LEU A 129 -1.03 -7.94 -8.12
N VAL A 130 -1.31 -7.15 -9.16
CA VAL A 130 -2.49 -6.27 -9.19
C VAL A 130 -3.77 -7.08 -9.25
N ASP A 131 -3.85 -8.15 -10.04
CA ASP A 131 -5.03 -9.02 -10.07
C ASP A 131 -5.31 -9.64 -8.69
N LEU A 132 -4.26 -10.10 -7.99
CA LEU A 132 -4.38 -10.61 -6.63
C LEU A 132 -4.88 -9.51 -5.67
N TRP A 133 -4.34 -8.31 -5.80
CA TRP A 133 -4.70 -7.17 -4.95
C TRP A 133 -6.16 -6.75 -5.19
N LEU A 134 -6.58 -6.64 -6.44
CA LEU A 134 -7.95 -6.31 -6.85
C LEU A 134 -8.95 -7.38 -6.39
N GLY A 135 -8.57 -8.65 -6.42
CA GLY A 135 -9.37 -9.73 -5.87
C GLY A 135 -9.63 -9.56 -4.36
N GLU A 136 -8.66 -9.08 -3.59
CA GLU A 136 -8.86 -8.77 -2.17
C GLU A 136 -9.72 -7.52 -1.96
N LEU A 137 -9.56 -6.48 -2.80
CA LEU A 137 -10.43 -5.31 -2.80
C LEU A 137 -11.89 -5.69 -3.06
N GLN A 138 -12.15 -6.53 -4.05
CA GLN A 138 -13.48 -7.00 -4.38
C GLN A 138 -14.13 -7.77 -3.22
N LYS A 139 -13.36 -8.62 -2.51
CA LYS A 139 -13.86 -9.32 -1.32
C LYS A 139 -14.30 -8.36 -0.22
N VAL A 140 -13.49 -7.34 0.05
CA VAL A 140 -13.84 -6.31 1.05
C VAL A 140 -15.09 -5.56 0.62
N PHE A 141 -15.17 -5.17 -0.66
CA PHE A 141 -16.33 -4.48 -1.22
C PHE A 141 -17.63 -5.30 -1.15
N ILE A 142 -17.63 -6.57 -1.56
CA ILE A 142 -18.83 -7.44 -1.52
C ILE A 142 -19.27 -7.71 -0.09
N SER A 143 -18.31 -7.93 0.82
CA SER A 143 -18.62 -8.29 2.22
C SER A 143 -19.30 -7.17 3.01
N GLN A 144 -19.19 -5.93 2.54
CA GLN A 144 -19.74 -4.78 3.23
C GLN A 144 -20.77 -4.11 2.33
N ARG A 145 -22.02 -3.98 2.80
CA ARG A 145 -23.17 -3.37 2.09
C ARG A 145 -23.00 -1.87 1.75
N TYR A 146 -21.79 -1.38 1.54
CA TYR A 146 -21.52 0.01 1.18
C TYR A 146 -21.64 0.17 -0.33
N HIS A 147 -22.85 0.47 -0.79
CA HIS A 147 -23.16 0.67 -2.20
C HIS A 147 -22.55 1.95 -2.81
N ASN A 148 -21.71 2.72 -2.10
CA ASN A 148 -21.31 4.05 -2.54
C ASN A 148 -19.90 4.51 -2.09
N LEU A 149 -18.90 3.61 -2.07
CA LEU A 149 -17.53 4.01 -1.71
C LEU A 149 -16.73 4.46 -2.93
N ASP A 150 -16.52 5.77 -3.04
CA ASP A 150 -15.56 6.37 -3.95
C ASP A 150 -14.14 6.24 -3.39
N TYR A 151 -13.56 5.05 -3.54
CA TYR A 151 -12.13 4.88 -3.30
C TYR A 151 -11.32 5.68 -4.31
N ASP A 152 -10.28 6.36 -3.85
CA ASP A 152 -9.24 6.98 -4.67
C ASP A 152 -7.89 6.40 -4.26
N ILE A 153 -7.31 5.57 -5.12
CA ILE A 153 -6.17 4.71 -4.78
C ILE A 153 -5.01 5.01 -5.71
N ALA A 154 -3.87 5.38 -5.15
CA ALA A 154 -2.61 5.49 -5.86
C ALA A 154 -1.73 4.26 -5.65
N PHE A 155 -1.28 3.64 -6.73
CA PHE A 155 -0.17 2.69 -6.70
C PHE A 155 1.15 3.40 -6.95
N LEU A 156 2.07 3.28 -5.99
CA LEU A 156 3.44 3.77 -6.11
C LEU A 156 4.28 2.71 -6.83
N SER A 157 4.43 2.87 -8.15
CA SER A 157 5.04 1.87 -9.03
C SER A 157 5.97 2.52 -10.07
N PRO A 158 7.12 1.92 -10.40
CA PRO A 158 8.03 2.40 -11.44
C PRO A 158 7.36 2.52 -12.81
N SER A 159 7.82 3.47 -13.64
CA SER A 159 7.16 3.88 -14.90
C SER A 159 6.96 2.74 -15.91
N ASP A 160 7.91 1.82 -16.00
CA ASP A 160 7.87 0.63 -16.87
C ASP A 160 6.72 -0.33 -16.54
N THR A 161 6.19 -0.27 -15.32
CA THR A 161 5.05 -1.09 -14.89
C THR A 161 3.72 -0.35 -14.91
N GLN A 162 3.71 0.98 -15.11
CA GLN A 162 2.49 1.77 -14.94
C GLN A 162 1.44 1.52 -16.02
N ASP A 163 1.85 1.28 -17.26
CA ASP A 163 0.92 1.00 -18.36
C ASP A 163 0.20 -0.34 -18.14
N GLU A 164 0.96 -1.40 -17.81
CA GLU A 164 0.43 -2.74 -17.53
C GLU A 164 -0.56 -2.71 -16.35
N ILE A 165 -0.19 -2.01 -15.27
CA ILE A 165 -1.06 -1.83 -14.09
C ILE A 165 -2.30 -0.99 -14.47
N GLY A 166 -2.11 0.10 -15.22
CA GLY A 166 -3.17 1.01 -15.62
C GLY A 166 -4.29 0.31 -16.40
N ASP A 167 -3.94 -0.55 -17.35
CA ASP A 167 -4.90 -1.30 -18.16
C ASP A 167 -5.79 -2.23 -17.30
N GLN A 168 -5.21 -2.89 -16.30
CA GLN A 168 -5.99 -3.74 -15.38
C GLN A 168 -6.95 -2.94 -14.51
N LEU A 169 -6.48 -1.81 -13.98
CA LEU A 169 -7.29 -0.95 -13.12
C LEU A 169 -8.47 -0.35 -13.90
N GLN A 170 -8.26 0.02 -15.16
CA GLN A 170 -9.33 0.46 -16.05
C GLN A 170 -10.33 -0.68 -16.32
N SER A 171 -9.84 -1.88 -16.64
CA SER A 171 -10.68 -3.06 -16.87
C SER A 171 -11.55 -3.37 -15.65
N PHE A 172 -10.96 -3.37 -14.45
CA PHE A 172 -11.68 -3.58 -13.19
C PHE A 172 -12.73 -2.51 -12.91
N THR A 173 -12.39 -1.24 -13.12
CA THR A 173 -13.33 -0.12 -12.93
C THR A 173 -14.54 -0.23 -13.86
N ARG A 174 -14.33 -0.64 -15.11
CA ARG A 174 -15.42 -0.90 -16.08
C ARG A 174 -16.33 -2.04 -15.64
N GLN A 175 -15.79 -3.09 -15.03
CA GLN A 175 -16.59 -4.23 -14.52
C GLN A 175 -17.47 -3.86 -13.33
N LEU A 176 -17.02 -2.93 -12.48
CA LEU A 176 -17.77 -2.47 -11.31
C LEU A 176 -18.81 -1.39 -11.63
N THR A 177 -18.71 -0.72 -12.79
CA THR A 177 -19.70 0.27 -13.20
C THR A 177 -20.93 -0.45 -13.74
N PRO A 178 -22.12 -0.36 -13.11
CA PRO A 178 -23.32 -0.99 -13.65
C PRO A 178 -23.59 -0.44 -15.04
N ARG A 179 -23.75 -1.34 -16.02
CA ARG A 179 -24.30 -0.96 -17.34
C ARG A 179 -25.67 -0.36 -17.08
N ARG A 180 -25.80 0.95 -17.32
CA ARG A 180 -27.10 1.63 -17.32
C ARG A 180 -27.98 1.07 -18.44
#